data_AF-A0A2E6H469-F1
#
_entry.id   AF-A0A2E6H469-F1
#
_cell.length_a   1.000
_cell.length_b   1.000
_cell.length_c   1.000
_cell.angle_alpha   90.00
_cell.angle_beta   90.00
_cell.angle_gamma   90.00
#
_symmetry.space_group_name_H-M   'P 1'
#
loop_
_entity.id
_entity.type
_entity.pdbx_description
1 polymer ?
#
loop_
_entity_poly.entity_id
_entity_poly.type
_entity_poly.pdbx_seq_one_letter_code
_entity_poly.pdbx_strand_id
1 'polypeptide(L)'
;MNNANKQKNETFQLYWFEPQSNKYFPAGVAFHDEQFGEYRLKIDMYPDNQYYLKALNSTDETVSYRVEVVVKKNGKFHQRKVVGEGYSSSQTNGDIIMSLGPYTKKLLLGGK
;
A
#
# COMPACT_ATOMS: atom_id res chain seq x y z
N MET A 1 -30.10 10.41 -20.71
CA MET A 1 -28.97 10.66 -19.79
C MET A 1 -29.51 10.56 -18.37
N ASN A 2 -29.10 9.57 -17.57
CA ASN A 2 -29.09 9.64 -16.10
C ASN A 2 -28.61 8.34 -15.45
N ASN A 3 -27.92 8.54 -14.32
CA ASN A 3 -27.49 7.60 -13.29
C ASN A 3 -26.30 6.69 -13.63
N ALA A 4 -25.12 7.30 -13.61
CA ALA A 4 -23.88 6.60 -13.30
C ALA A 4 -24.02 5.98 -11.89
N ASN A 5 -24.30 4.68 -11.84
CA ASN A 5 -24.00 3.84 -10.69
C ASN A 5 -22.50 3.97 -10.42
N LYS A 6 -22.10 4.94 -9.59
CA LYS A 6 -20.78 4.91 -8.96
C LYS A 6 -20.80 3.69 -8.05
N GLN A 7 -20.29 2.58 -8.53
CA GLN A 7 -19.89 1.45 -7.69
C GLN A 7 -19.13 2.04 -6.49
N LYS A 8 -19.62 1.72 -5.30
CA LYS A 8 -19.00 2.15 -4.05
C LYS A 8 -17.63 1.49 -4.03
N ASN A 9 -16.55 2.25 -4.22
CA ASN A 9 -15.19 1.70 -4.10
C ASN A 9 -15.08 0.94 -2.78
N GLU A 10 -14.78 -0.36 -2.86
CA GLU A 10 -14.59 -1.18 -1.67
C GLU A 10 -13.49 -0.57 -0.81
N THR A 11 -13.81 -0.42 0.48
CA THR A 11 -12.94 0.21 1.47
C THR A 11 -12.48 -0.85 2.45
N PHE A 12 -11.17 -0.95 2.64
CA PHE A 12 -10.52 -1.92 3.51
C PHE A 12 -9.85 -1.19 4.68
N GLN A 13 -9.89 -1.77 5.88
CA GLN A 13 -9.19 -1.22 7.04
C GLN A 13 -7.70 -1.60 6.96
N LEU A 14 -6.83 -0.66 7.31
CA LEU A 14 -5.40 -0.91 7.45
C LEU A 14 -5.04 -1.04 8.93
N TYR A 15 -4.14 -1.98 9.23
CA TYR A 15 -3.63 -2.21 10.58
C TYR A 15 -2.11 -2.32 10.59
N TRP A 16 -1.50 -1.79 11.65
CA TRP A 16 -0.16 -2.20 12.05
C TRP A 16 -0.27 -3.50 12.87
N PHE A 17 0.42 -4.54 12.43
CA PHE A 17 0.42 -5.85 13.08
C PHE A 17 1.71 -6.05 13.87
N GLU A 18 1.60 -6.39 15.16
CA GLU A 18 2.72 -6.79 16.01
C GLU A 18 2.72 -8.33 16.16
N PRO A 19 3.64 -9.06 15.50
CA PRO A 19 3.59 -10.51 15.47
C PRO A 19 3.80 -11.20 16.82
N GLN A 20 4.59 -10.59 17.72
CA GLN A 20 4.92 -11.19 19.01
C GLN A 20 3.73 -11.22 19.98
N SER A 21 2.91 -10.17 19.95
CA SER A 21 1.77 -10.03 20.85
C SER A 21 0.43 -10.34 20.16
N ASN A 22 0.46 -10.59 18.84
CA ASN A 22 -0.71 -10.77 17.98
C ASN A 22 -1.71 -9.59 18.07
N LYS A 23 -1.18 -8.36 18.17
CA LYS A 23 -1.99 -7.14 18.27
C LYS A 23 -2.08 -6.41 16.94
N TYR A 24 -3.25 -5.78 16.74
CA TYR A 24 -3.57 -4.95 15.59
C TYR A 24 -3.82 -3.52 16.09
N PHE A 25 -3.16 -2.55 15.46
CA PHE A 25 -3.36 -1.13 15.75
C PHE A 25 -3.93 -0.46 14.49
N PRO A 26 -5.01 0.32 14.57
CA PRO A 26 -5.55 1.04 13.42
C PRO A 26 -4.47 1.87 12.71
N ALA A 27 -4.42 1.76 11.38
CA ALA A 27 -3.42 2.43 10.55
C ALA A 27 -4.02 3.25 9.40
N GLY A 28 -5.35 3.23 9.24
CA GLY A 28 -6.08 4.00 8.25
C GLY A 28 -6.94 3.11 7.34
N VAL A 29 -7.08 3.50 6.08
CA VAL A 29 -7.98 2.83 5.12
C VAL A 29 -7.38 2.73 3.72
N ALA A 30 -7.74 1.67 2.99
CA ALA A 30 -7.42 1.48 1.59
C ALA A 30 -8.68 1.49 0.73
N PHE A 31 -8.57 2.03 -0.48
CA PHE A 31 -9.63 2.05 -1.48
C PHE A 31 -9.14 1.33 -2.72
N HIS A 32 -9.92 0.36 -3.22
CA HIS A 32 -9.61 -0.25 -4.49
C HIS A 32 -9.92 0.73 -5.64
N ASP A 33 -8.96 0.91 -6.54
CA ASP A 33 -9.11 1.67 -7.78
C ASP A 33 -9.20 0.67 -8.94
N GLU A 34 -10.43 0.30 -9.29
CA GLU A 34 -10.73 -0.69 -10.33
C GLU A 34 -10.19 -0.31 -11.70
N GLN A 35 -10.06 0.99 -12.00
CA GLN A 35 -9.55 1.45 -13.29
C GLN A 35 -8.10 1.03 -13.52
N PHE A 36 -7.30 0.98 -12.43
CA PHE A 36 -5.87 0.71 -12.51
C PHE A 36 -5.45 -0.60 -11.84
N GLY A 37 -6.39 -1.30 -11.19
CA GLY A 37 -6.12 -2.54 -10.44
C GLY A 37 -5.12 -2.32 -9.29
N GLU A 38 -5.16 -1.14 -8.67
CA GLU A 38 -4.29 -0.77 -7.55
C GLU A 38 -5.13 -0.29 -6.36
N TYR A 39 -4.56 -0.33 -5.17
CA TYR A 39 -5.21 0.24 -3.99
C TYR A 39 -4.59 1.58 -3.66
N ARG A 40 -5.42 2.59 -3.42
CA ARG A 40 -4.99 3.84 -2.82
C ARG A 40 -5.02 3.70 -1.30
N LEU A 41 -3.89 3.89 -0.65
CA LEU A 41 -3.77 3.79 0.81
C LEU A 41 -3.79 5.19 1.45
N LYS A 42 -4.62 5.36 2.48
CA LYS A 42 -4.56 6.49 3.42
C LYS A 42 -4.03 5.97 4.74
N ILE A 43 -2.81 6.36 5.08
CA ILE A 43 -2.13 5.93 6.30
C ILE A 43 -2.22 7.07 7.32
N ASP A 44 -2.78 6.79 8.50
CA ASP A 44 -3.09 7.83 9.50
C ASP A 44 -1.85 8.54 10.04
N MET A 45 -0.72 7.84 10.15
CA MET A 45 0.56 8.44 10.58
C MET A 45 1.15 9.42 9.57
N TYR A 46 0.73 9.35 8.29
CA TYR A 46 1.25 10.19 7.20
C TYR A 46 0.11 10.70 6.31
N PRO A 47 -0.83 11.51 6.87
CA PRO A 47 -2.10 11.83 6.21
C PRO A 47 -1.95 12.67 4.93
N ASP A 48 -0.85 13.43 4.83
CA ASP A 48 -0.56 14.29 3.68
C ASP A 48 0.05 13.52 2.49
N ASN A 49 0.56 12.31 2.75
CA ASN A 49 1.18 11.49 1.72
C ASN A 49 0.11 10.69 0.96
N GLN A 50 0.39 10.44 -0.31
CA GLN A 50 -0.47 9.61 -1.15
C GLN A 50 0.28 8.32 -1.47
N TYR A 51 -0.27 7.21 -1.00
CA TYR A 51 0.32 5.88 -1.18
C TYR A 51 -0.54 5.03 -2.11
N TYR A 52 0.13 4.14 -2.83
CA TYR A 52 -0.48 3.18 -3.72
C TYR A 52 0.11 1.79 -3.49
N LEU A 53 -0.73 0.77 -3.48
CA LEU A 53 -0.34 -0.63 -3.48
C LEU A 53 -0.67 -1.22 -4.84
N LYS A 54 0.35 -1.71 -5.53
CA LYS A 54 0.22 -2.24 -6.88
C LYS A 54 0.71 -3.67 -6.96
N ALA A 55 -0.11 -4.55 -7.53
CA ALA A 55 0.30 -5.92 -7.83
C ALA A 55 1.39 -5.92 -8.91
N LEU A 56 2.42 -6.74 -8.71
CA LEU A 56 3.55 -6.89 -9.63
C LEU A 56 3.41 -8.12 -10.50
N ASN A 57 3.24 -9.27 -9.85
CA ASN A 57 3.15 -10.57 -10.46
C ASN A 57 2.38 -11.51 -9.52
N SER A 58 1.73 -12.49 -10.12
CA SER A 58 1.18 -13.65 -9.42
C SER A 58 2.00 -14.85 -9.84
N THR A 59 2.51 -15.60 -8.87
CA THR A 59 2.86 -17.01 -9.07
C THR A 59 1.69 -17.87 -8.61
N ASP A 60 1.78 -19.19 -8.77
CA ASP A 60 0.70 -20.12 -8.41
C ASP A 60 0.32 -20.05 -6.92
N GLU A 61 1.21 -19.56 -6.05
CA GLU A 61 1.01 -19.56 -4.59
C GLU A 61 1.03 -18.17 -3.95
N THR A 62 1.54 -17.14 -4.64
CA THR A 62 1.76 -15.82 -4.03
C THR A 62 1.57 -14.69 -5.03
N VAL A 63 0.86 -13.65 -4.61
CA VAL A 63 0.80 -12.37 -5.31
C VAL A 63 1.78 -11.42 -4.64
N SER A 64 2.73 -10.89 -5.42
CA SER A 64 3.65 -9.87 -4.91
C SER A 64 3.16 -8.48 -5.24
N TYR A 65 3.41 -7.54 -4.35
CA TYR A 65 3.01 -6.15 -4.45
C TYR A 65 4.18 -5.23 -4.17
N ARG A 66 4.09 -4.01 -4.71
CA ARG A 66 4.91 -2.88 -4.27
C ARG A 66 4.05 -1.78 -3.67
N VAL A 67 4.60 -1.11 -2.67
CA VAL A 67 4.02 0.12 -2.12
C VAL A 67 4.79 1.30 -2.67
N GLU A 68 4.05 2.25 -3.25
CA GLU A 68 4.59 3.47 -3.82
C GLU A 68 4.08 4.70 -3.05
N VAL A 69 4.91 5.74 -2.95
CA VAL A 69 4.50 7.07 -2.49
C VAL A 69 4.60 8.08 -3.62
N VAL A 70 3.64 9.00 -3.70
CA VAL A 70 3.72 10.15 -4.61
C VAL A 70 4.72 11.16 -4.08
N VAL A 71 5.72 11.47 -4.89
CA VAL A 71 6.63 12.60 -4.68
C VAL A 71 6.11 13.79 -5.47
N LYS A 72 5.94 14.92 -4.79
CA LYS A 72 5.56 16.20 -5.40
C LYS A 72 6.77 17.13 -5.46
N LYS A 73 6.87 17.92 -6.53
CA LYS A 73 7.83 19.01 -6.70
C LYS A 73 7.06 20.28 -7.03
N ASN A 74 7.26 21.34 -6.24
CA ASN A 74 6.49 22.60 -6.36
C ASN A 74 4.96 22.36 -6.31
N GLY A 75 4.52 21.48 -5.40
CA GLY A 75 3.10 21.12 -5.24
C GLY A 75 2.51 20.24 -6.34
N LYS A 76 3.22 20.03 -7.46
CA LYS A 76 2.77 19.20 -8.58
C LYS A 76 3.33 17.78 -8.46
N PHE A 77 2.57 16.80 -8.96
CA PHE A 77 3.05 15.44 -9.12
C PHE A 77 4.39 15.45 -9.88
N HIS A 78 5.38 14.74 -9.36
CA HIS A 78 6.67 14.58 -10.01
C HIS A 78 6.90 13.12 -10.41
N GLN A 79 6.79 12.20 -9.46
CA GLN A 79 6.95 10.76 -9.71
C GLN A 79 6.33 9.95 -8.57
N ARG A 80 6.21 8.63 -8.77
CA ARG A 80 5.98 7.67 -7.69
C ARG A 80 7.31 7.00 -7.34
N LYS A 81 7.60 6.83 -6.05
CA LYS A 81 8.78 6.10 -5.56
C LYS A 81 8.33 4.87 -4.78
N VAL A 82 9.01 3.73 -5.00
CA VAL A 82 8.79 2.52 -4.21
C VAL A 82 9.32 2.76 -2.80
N VAL A 83 8.45 2.57 -1.81
CA VAL A 83 8.74 2.74 -0.38
C VAL A 83 8.44 1.48 0.42
N GLY A 84 7.94 0.43 -0.22
CA GLY A 84 7.64 -0.81 0.46
C GLY A 84 7.34 -1.94 -0.51
N GLU A 85 7.19 -3.11 0.07
CA GLU A 85 6.85 -4.35 -0.60
C GLU A 85 5.72 -5.03 0.15
N GLY A 86 4.95 -5.87 -0.53
CA GLY A 86 3.90 -6.64 0.11
C GLY A 86 3.68 -7.96 -0.59
N TYR A 87 2.98 -8.86 0.09
CA TYR A 87 2.62 -10.16 -0.45
C TYR A 87 1.27 -10.62 0.09
N SER A 88 0.60 -11.46 -0.68
CA SER A 88 -0.58 -12.20 -0.25
C SER A 88 -0.48 -13.63 -0.77
N SER A 89 -0.89 -14.60 0.04
CA SER A 89 -0.88 -16.01 -0.29
C SER A 89 -2.01 -16.73 0.43
N SER A 90 -2.17 -18.03 0.18
CA SER A 90 -3.09 -18.87 0.95
C SER A 90 -2.81 -18.83 2.47
N GLN A 91 -1.54 -18.64 2.86
CA GLN A 91 -1.15 -18.57 4.27
C GLN A 91 -1.53 -17.25 4.94
N THR A 92 -1.75 -16.19 4.16
CA THR A 92 -2.20 -14.90 4.69
C THR A 92 -3.73 -14.82 4.78
N ASN A 93 -4.46 -15.89 4.44
CA ASN A 93 -5.92 -15.92 4.40
C ASN A 93 -6.54 -14.79 3.56
N GLY A 94 -5.84 -14.39 2.49
CA GLY A 94 -6.27 -13.29 1.62
C GLY A 94 -5.86 -11.89 2.11
N ASP A 95 -5.27 -11.75 3.30
CA ASP A 95 -4.68 -10.49 3.74
C ASP A 95 -3.46 -10.15 2.86
N ILE A 96 -3.23 -8.85 2.66
CA ILE A 96 -2.01 -8.36 2.01
C ILE A 96 -1.08 -7.82 3.09
N ILE A 97 -0.01 -8.56 3.37
CA ILE A 97 0.99 -8.16 4.35
C ILE A 97 1.97 -7.22 3.67
N MET A 98 2.12 -6.01 4.23
CA MET A 98 2.97 -4.97 3.68
C MET A 98 4.09 -4.61 4.66
N SER A 99 5.28 -4.37 4.11
CA SER A 99 6.41 -3.78 4.81
C SER A 99 6.75 -2.43 4.17
N LEU A 100 6.60 -1.35 4.94
CA LEU A 100 7.05 -0.02 4.52
C LEU A 100 8.49 0.21 5.00
N GLY A 101 9.38 0.54 4.07
CA GLY A 101 10.76 0.91 4.38
C GLY A 101 10.89 2.33 4.94
N PRO A 102 12.03 2.68 5.58
CA PRO A 102 13.20 1.84 5.85
C PRO A 102 13.26 1.33 7.30
N TYR A 103 12.15 1.27 8.04
CA TYR A 103 12.18 1.03 9.50
C TYR A 103 12.79 -0.33 9.92
N THR A 104 12.88 -1.30 9.00
CA THR A 104 13.57 -2.59 9.21
C THR A 104 14.95 -2.67 8.54
N LYS A 105 15.39 -1.64 7.81
CA LYS A 105 16.61 -1.65 6.97
C LYS A 105 17.63 -0.62 7.49
N LYS A 106 18.93 -0.89 7.30
CA LYS A 106 20.02 0.02 7.70
C LYS A 106 20.15 1.16 6.68
N LEU A 107 20.26 2.40 7.16
CA LEU A 107 20.59 3.55 6.32
C LEU A 107 22.11 3.53 6.01
N LEU A 108 22.46 3.50 4.73
CA LEU A 108 23.86 3.51 4.26
C LEU A 108 24.13 4.83 3.54
N LEU A 109 25.24 5.49 3.91
CA LEU A 109 25.82 6.57 3.13
C LEU A 109 26.79 5.95 2.11
N GLY A 110 26.42 5.92 0.83
CA GLY A 110 27.29 5.44 -0.25
C GLY A 110 27.98 6.58 -0.97
N GLY A 111 29.31 6.56 -1.03
CA GLY A 111 30.08 7.34 -2.01
C GLY A 111 30.17 6.55 -3.31
N LYS A 112 29.49 7.01 -4.36
CA LYS A 112 29.79 6.62 -5.74
C LYS A 112 30.60 7.73 -6.38
#